data_AF-A0A162PXY0-F1
#
_entry.id   AF-A0A162PXY0-F1
#
_cell.length_a   1.000
_cell.length_b   1.000
_cell.length_c   1.000
_cell.angle_alpha   90.00
_cell.angle_beta   90.00
_cell.angle_gamma   90.00
#
_symmetry.space_group_name_H-M   'P 1'
#
loop_
_entity.id
_entity.type
_entity.pdbx_description
1 polymer ?
#
loop_
_entity_poly.entity_id
_entity_poly.type
_entity_poly.pdbx_seq_one_letter_code
_entity_poly.pdbx_strand_id
1 'polypeptide(L)'
;MNQPQNTNNYKNLRVVEGKQAIAQCVQQSEEIKNILSNDTLLDVPEDAWQSAMQTFEASMVSFEYNVEQLGKPDVIKLLKAKLSKLARKRAWKKRHLARMRMKKHEQYKNRKRLLKAVDAWRITMSQQGQVYKKLQEQEKKREREGKKKREENKTKIKEMSRLLERLTLLRDLRRQQLENKGHFFPEEGNDFFNKVKAWHVATEEKDGTEQEETTTNTSLYIHPDDHWNVLGLDNMSYTYWSQGFQNTEALRRVRKLWDHYISEEETAREAKIPPYWVEPSPPANWVWASCLVQDS
;
A
#
# COMPACT_ATOMS: atom_id res chain seq x y z
N MET A 1 -106.85 -24.06 -31.58
CA MET A 1 -105.64 -23.44 -32.16
C MET A 1 -104.72 -23.06 -31.01
N ASN A 2 -103.72 -23.89 -30.71
CA ASN A 2 -102.77 -23.66 -29.63
C ASN A 2 -101.62 -22.79 -30.15
N GLN A 3 -101.46 -21.59 -29.58
CA GLN A 3 -100.27 -20.78 -29.83
C GLN A 3 -99.07 -21.40 -29.08
N PRO A 4 -97.89 -21.51 -29.71
CA PRO A 4 -96.70 -22.01 -29.04
C PRO A 4 -96.17 -20.97 -28.05
N GLN A 5 -96.12 -21.36 -26.79
CA GLN A 5 -95.47 -20.66 -25.69
C GLN A 5 -93.98 -20.45 -26.02
N ASN A 6 -93.59 -19.17 -26.05
CA ASN A 6 -92.23 -18.68 -26.28
C ASN A 6 -91.33 -19.00 -25.07
N THR A 7 -90.84 -20.24 -25.00
CA THR A 7 -90.05 -20.77 -23.86
C THR A 7 -88.54 -20.51 -23.95
N ASN A 8 -88.05 -19.81 -24.98
CA ASN A 8 -86.61 -19.69 -25.25
C ASN A 8 -85.99 -18.30 -24.97
N ASN A 9 -86.71 -17.33 -24.43
CA ASN A 9 -86.17 -15.99 -24.20
C ASN A 9 -85.29 -15.85 -22.93
N TYR A 10 -85.23 -16.89 -22.08
CA TYR A 10 -84.65 -16.75 -20.73
C TYR A 10 -83.17 -17.17 -20.60
N LYS A 11 -82.59 -17.82 -21.60
CA LYS A 11 -81.20 -18.32 -21.53
C LYS A 11 -80.13 -17.22 -21.63
N ASN A 12 -80.53 -15.99 -21.97
CA ASN A 12 -79.60 -14.90 -22.26
C ASN A 12 -79.96 -13.59 -21.58
N LEU A 13 -80.43 -13.59 -20.32
CA LEU A 13 -80.51 -12.33 -19.58
C LEU A 13 -79.08 -11.81 -19.36
N ARG A 14 -78.64 -10.87 -20.22
CA ARG A 14 -77.32 -10.26 -20.09
C ARG A 14 -77.28 -9.53 -18.76
N VAL A 15 -76.10 -9.45 -18.14
CA VAL A 15 -75.92 -8.72 -16.87
C VAL A 15 -76.42 -7.28 -16.93
N VAL A 16 -76.44 -6.68 -18.12
CA VAL A 16 -77.00 -5.34 -18.37
C VAL A 16 -78.52 -5.36 -18.26
N GLU A 17 -79.18 -6.34 -18.87
CA GLU A 17 -80.63 -6.56 -18.78
C GLU A 17 -81.06 -6.90 -17.35
N GLY A 18 -80.30 -7.73 -16.63
CA GLY A 18 -80.55 -8.00 -15.21
C GLY A 18 -80.40 -6.75 -14.32
N LYS A 19 -79.47 -5.83 -14.66
CA LYS A 19 -79.35 -4.55 -13.96
C LYS A 19 -80.49 -3.59 -14.30
N GLN A 20 -80.91 -3.55 -15.56
CA GLN A 20 -82.04 -2.75 -16.01
C GLN A 20 -83.33 -3.25 -15.38
N ALA A 21 -83.54 -4.57 -15.32
CA ALA A 21 -84.68 -5.18 -14.63
C ALA A 21 -84.69 -4.85 -13.13
N ILE A 22 -83.54 -4.91 -12.44
CA ILE A 22 -83.46 -4.48 -11.03
C ILE A 22 -83.79 -2.98 -10.89
N ALA A 23 -83.28 -2.13 -11.79
CA ALA A 23 -83.57 -0.70 -11.75
C ALA A 23 -85.05 -0.40 -12.02
N GLN A 24 -85.66 -1.10 -12.97
CA GLN A 24 -87.09 -1.03 -13.27
C GLN A 24 -87.94 -1.50 -12.10
N CYS A 25 -87.58 -2.61 -11.44
CA CYS A 25 -88.27 -3.05 -10.22
C CYS A 25 -88.19 -2.00 -9.11
N VAL A 26 -87.04 -1.35 -8.93
CA VAL A 26 -86.88 -0.28 -7.94
C VAL A 26 -87.77 0.92 -8.29
N GLN A 27 -87.78 1.37 -9.54
CA GLN A 27 -88.65 2.45 -10.01
C GLN A 27 -90.14 2.12 -9.84
N GLN A 28 -90.57 0.93 -10.25
CA GLN A 28 -91.95 0.46 -10.09
C GLN A 28 -92.36 0.37 -8.62
N SER A 29 -91.45 -0.06 -7.74
CA SER A 29 -91.71 -0.09 -6.30
C SER A 29 -91.87 1.31 -5.69
N GLU A 30 -91.14 2.30 -6.19
CA GLU A 30 -91.27 3.69 -5.79
C GLU A 30 -92.56 4.31 -6.32
N GLU A 31 -92.95 4.01 -7.56
CA GLU A 31 -94.23 4.43 -8.17
C GLU A 31 -95.43 3.87 -7.40
N ILE A 32 -95.44 2.56 -7.11
CA ILE A 32 -96.46 1.89 -6.30
C ILE A 32 -96.54 2.53 -4.90
N LYS A 33 -95.39 2.79 -4.28
CA LYS A 33 -95.34 3.43 -2.96
C LYS A 33 -95.87 4.87 -2.99
N ASN A 34 -95.59 5.63 -4.05
CA ASN A 34 -96.09 6.99 -4.21
C ASN A 34 -97.61 7.00 -4.44
N ILE A 35 -98.15 6.06 -5.24
CA ILE A 35 -99.60 5.90 -5.43
C ILE A 35 -100.28 5.57 -4.10
N LEU A 36 -99.71 4.66 -3.30
CA LEU A 36 -100.23 4.28 -1.98
C LEU A 36 -100.12 5.39 -0.92
N SER A 37 -99.20 6.35 -1.08
CA SER A 37 -98.99 7.46 -0.14
C SER A 37 -99.82 8.70 -0.48
N ASN A 38 -100.47 8.74 -1.65
CA ASN A 38 -101.30 9.86 -2.08
C ASN A 38 -102.75 9.69 -1.58
N ASP A 39 -103.09 10.37 -0.48
CA ASP A 39 -104.45 10.41 0.11
C ASP A 39 -105.51 11.10 -0.78
N THR A 40 -105.13 11.61 -1.95
CA THR A 40 -106.00 12.37 -2.87
C THR A 40 -107.01 11.52 -3.65
N LEU A 41 -107.04 10.20 -3.43
CA LEU A 41 -107.93 9.26 -4.12
C LEU A 41 -109.38 9.23 -3.59
N LEU A 42 -109.70 9.98 -2.54
CA LEU A 42 -111.03 9.99 -1.92
C LEU A 42 -112.07 10.88 -2.63
N ASP A 43 -111.65 11.86 -3.45
CA ASP A 43 -112.54 12.83 -4.14
C ASP A 43 -112.48 12.75 -5.68
N VAL A 44 -112.00 11.63 -6.23
CA VAL A 44 -111.78 11.46 -7.68
C VAL A 44 -113.03 10.87 -8.36
N PRO A 45 -113.45 11.35 -9.54
CA PRO A 45 -114.55 10.74 -10.29
C PRO A 45 -114.26 9.27 -10.61
N GLU A 46 -115.29 8.43 -10.58
CA GLU A 46 -115.18 6.96 -10.60
C GLU A 46 -114.42 6.42 -11.84
N ASP A 47 -114.55 7.08 -12.99
CA ASP A 47 -113.80 6.73 -14.22
C ASP A 47 -112.28 6.96 -14.10
N ALA A 48 -111.88 8.04 -13.40
CA ALA A 48 -110.48 8.34 -13.15
C ALA A 48 -109.89 7.43 -12.06
N TRP A 49 -110.72 6.99 -11.10
CA TRP A 49 -110.34 5.97 -10.12
C TRP A 49 -110.12 4.60 -10.78
N GLN A 50 -111.02 4.16 -11.68
CA GLN A 50 -110.86 2.92 -12.44
C GLN A 50 -109.61 2.94 -13.32
N SER A 51 -109.34 4.08 -13.97
CA SER A 51 -108.12 4.25 -14.78
C SER A 51 -106.85 4.17 -13.93
N ALA A 52 -106.83 4.79 -12.74
CA ALA A 52 -105.71 4.71 -11.81
C ALA A 52 -105.51 3.29 -11.24
N MET A 53 -106.61 2.57 -10.99
CA MET A 53 -106.56 1.18 -10.54
C MET A 53 -105.99 0.26 -11.62
N GLN A 54 -106.41 0.42 -12.88
CA GLN A 54 -105.88 -0.36 -14.01
C GLN A 54 -104.39 -0.10 -14.26
N THR A 55 -103.91 1.14 -14.11
CA THR A 55 -102.47 1.43 -14.23
C THR A 55 -101.68 0.87 -13.06
N PHE A 56 -102.24 0.88 -11.86
CA PHE A 56 -101.66 0.25 -10.68
C PHE A 56 -101.55 -1.28 -10.85
N GLU A 57 -102.63 -1.94 -11.26
CA GLU A 57 -102.65 -3.38 -11.53
C GLU A 57 -101.65 -3.75 -12.64
N ALA A 58 -101.60 -2.98 -13.72
CA ALA A 58 -100.62 -3.19 -14.78
C ALA A 58 -99.16 -3.04 -14.28
N SER A 59 -98.90 -2.02 -13.45
CA SER A 59 -97.58 -1.82 -12.82
C SER A 59 -97.23 -2.98 -11.89
N MET A 60 -98.17 -3.43 -11.07
CA MET A 60 -98.00 -4.55 -10.14
C MET A 60 -97.74 -5.88 -10.86
N VAL A 61 -98.50 -6.20 -11.92
CA VAL A 61 -98.29 -7.40 -12.75
C VAL A 61 -96.91 -7.37 -13.42
N SER A 62 -96.50 -6.20 -13.92
CA SER A 62 -95.17 -6.06 -14.53
C SER A 62 -94.04 -6.18 -13.51
N PHE A 63 -94.25 -5.69 -12.27
CA PHE A 63 -93.31 -5.80 -11.17
C PHE A 63 -93.17 -7.25 -10.71
N GLU A 64 -94.28 -7.97 -10.49
CA GLU A 64 -94.29 -9.39 -10.12
C GLU A 64 -93.57 -10.24 -11.17
N TYR A 65 -93.85 -10.00 -12.45
CA TYR A 65 -93.15 -10.67 -13.54
C TYR A 65 -91.64 -10.45 -13.47
N ASN A 66 -91.19 -9.19 -13.30
CA ASN A 66 -89.76 -8.87 -13.21
C ASN A 66 -89.09 -9.48 -11.96
N VAL A 67 -89.78 -9.49 -10.82
CA VAL A 67 -89.31 -10.13 -9.58
C VAL A 67 -89.15 -11.63 -9.77
N GLU A 68 -90.12 -12.30 -10.42
CA GLU A 68 -90.05 -13.72 -10.73
C GLU A 68 -88.89 -14.04 -11.68
N GLN A 69 -88.67 -13.20 -12.70
CA GLN A 69 -87.53 -13.35 -13.61
C GLN A 69 -86.18 -13.22 -12.89
N LEU A 70 -86.06 -12.27 -11.96
CA LEU A 70 -84.86 -12.06 -11.15
C LEU A 70 -84.68 -13.15 -10.07
N GLY A 71 -85.78 -13.73 -9.60
CA GLY A 71 -85.81 -14.80 -8.59
C GLY A 71 -85.35 -16.17 -9.12
N LYS A 72 -85.26 -16.35 -10.44
CA LYS A 72 -84.78 -17.60 -11.05
C LYS A 72 -83.36 -17.94 -10.56
N PRO A 73 -83.09 -19.20 -10.15
CA PRO A 73 -81.85 -19.60 -9.49
C PRO A 73 -80.60 -19.37 -10.36
N ASP A 74 -80.72 -19.49 -11.67
CA ASP A 74 -79.60 -19.31 -12.60
C ASP A 74 -79.16 -17.85 -12.72
N VAL A 75 -80.11 -16.91 -12.71
CA VAL A 75 -79.85 -15.47 -12.71
C VAL A 75 -79.14 -15.08 -11.41
N ILE A 76 -79.61 -15.59 -10.27
CA ILE A 76 -78.98 -15.37 -8.96
C ILE A 76 -77.53 -15.92 -8.95
N LYS A 77 -77.31 -17.14 -9.46
CA LYS A 77 -75.96 -17.73 -9.56
C LYS A 77 -75.04 -16.87 -10.43
N LEU A 78 -75.52 -16.40 -11.58
CA LEU A 78 -74.76 -15.53 -12.49
C LEU A 78 -74.37 -14.21 -11.82
N LEU A 79 -75.31 -13.54 -11.14
CA LEU A 79 -75.07 -12.29 -10.43
C LEU A 79 -74.05 -12.49 -9.29
N LYS A 80 -74.19 -13.54 -8.48
CA LYS A 80 -73.21 -13.92 -7.44
C LYS A 80 -71.82 -14.15 -8.05
N ALA A 81 -71.73 -14.87 -9.17
CA ALA A 81 -70.46 -15.09 -9.86
C ALA A 81 -69.80 -13.78 -10.33
N LYS A 82 -70.58 -12.84 -10.87
CA LYS A 82 -70.07 -11.52 -11.29
C LYS A 82 -69.62 -10.67 -10.10
N LEU A 83 -70.37 -10.67 -8.99
CA LEU A 83 -69.98 -10.01 -7.75
C LEU A 83 -68.65 -10.56 -7.22
N SER A 84 -68.48 -11.89 -7.21
CA SER A 84 -67.22 -12.53 -6.82
C SER A 84 -66.05 -12.12 -7.74
N LYS A 85 -66.30 -12.01 -9.06
CA LYS A 85 -65.30 -11.57 -10.04
C LYS A 85 -64.88 -10.12 -9.81
N LEU A 86 -65.83 -9.25 -9.48
CA LEU A 86 -65.56 -7.86 -9.14
C LEU A 86 -64.78 -7.75 -7.81
N ALA A 87 -65.16 -8.50 -6.79
CA ALA A 87 -64.45 -8.56 -5.52
C ALA A 87 -62.98 -9.01 -5.72
N ARG A 88 -62.77 -10.09 -6.49
CA ARG A 88 -61.42 -10.56 -6.88
C ARG A 88 -60.63 -9.49 -7.63
N LYS A 89 -61.24 -8.81 -8.61
CA LYS A 89 -60.58 -7.73 -9.36
C LYS A 89 -60.20 -6.54 -8.46
N ARG A 90 -61.07 -6.14 -7.53
CA ARG A 90 -60.79 -5.09 -6.53
C ARG A 90 -59.65 -5.51 -5.60
N ALA A 91 -59.67 -6.73 -5.08
CA ALA A 91 -58.61 -7.27 -4.23
C ALA A 91 -57.27 -7.34 -4.97
N TRP A 92 -57.28 -7.82 -6.22
CA TRP A 92 -56.09 -7.84 -7.07
C TRP A 92 -55.53 -6.44 -7.31
N LYS A 93 -56.37 -5.45 -7.64
CA LYS A 93 -55.94 -4.04 -7.81
C LYS A 93 -55.28 -3.50 -6.54
N LYS A 94 -55.86 -3.76 -5.37
CA LYS A 94 -55.28 -3.35 -4.07
C LYS A 94 -53.89 -3.98 -3.86
N ARG A 95 -53.77 -5.30 -4.06
CA ARG A 95 -52.49 -6.03 -3.94
C ARG A 95 -51.45 -5.55 -4.94
N HIS A 96 -51.86 -5.35 -6.19
CA HIS A 96 -50.98 -4.86 -7.25
C HIS A 96 -50.45 -3.45 -6.94
N LEU A 97 -51.33 -2.54 -6.52
CA LEU A 97 -50.92 -1.19 -6.11
C LEU A 97 -49.96 -1.20 -4.92
N ALA A 98 -50.21 -2.06 -3.92
CA ALA A 98 -49.32 -2.24 -2.78
C ALA A 98 -47.93 -2.74 -3.22
N ARG A 99 -47.87 -3.76 -4.10
CA ARG A 99 -46.60 -4.24 -4.68
C ARG A 99 -45.85 -3.15 -5.43
N MET A 100 -46.54 -2.35 -6.24
CA MET A 100 -45.94 -1.24 -6.97
C MET A 100 -45.41 -0.15 -6.01
N ARG A 101 -46.13 0.16 -4.93
CA ARG A 101 -45.66 1.07 -3.88
C ARG A 101 -44.42 0.55 -3.18
N MET A 102 -44.40 -0.73 -2.80
CA MET A 102 -43.23 -1.36 -2.19
C MET A 102 -42.01 -1.31 -3.11
N LYS A 103 -42.18 -1.65 -4.40
CA LYS A 103 -41.10 -1.58 -5.40
C LYS A 103 -40.57 -0.15 -5.56
N LYS A 104 -41.46 0.86 -5.63
CA LYS A 104 -41.05 2.27 -5.68
C LYS A 104 -40.30 2.70 -4.42
N HIS A 105 -40.77 2.28 -3.24
CA HIS A 105 -40.14 2.59 -1.97
C HIS A 105 -38.74 1.97 -1.87
N GLU A 106 -38.58 0.73 -2.31
CA GLU A 106 -37.30 0.04 -2.38
C GLU A 106 -36.34 0.75 -3.35
N GLN A 107 -36.81 1.11 -4.55
CA GLN A 107 -36.03 1.92 -5.50
C GLN A 107 -35.59 3.25 -4.89
N TYR A 108 -36.47 3.93 -4.16
CA TYR A 108 -36.15 5.18 -3.47
C TYR A 108 -35.06 4.96 -2.40
N LYS A 109 -35.19 3.91 -1.57
CA LYS A 109 -34.15 3.54 -0.59
C LYS A 109 -32.81 3.25 -1.26
N ASN A 110 -32.81 2.50 -2.35
CA ASN A 110 -31.60 2.18 -3.11
C ASN A 110 -30.95 3.43 -3.70
N ARG A 111 -31.74 4.33 -4.30
CA ARG A 111 -31.25 5.64 -4.78
C ARG A 111 -30.65 6.47 -3.66
N LYS A 112 -31.30 6.53 -2.49
CA LYS A 112 -30.79 7.25 -1.33
C LYS A 112 -29.45 6.67 -0.84
N ARG A 113 -29.29 5.35 -0.83
CA ARG A 113 -28.03 4.68 -0.51
C ARG A 113 -26.93 5.02 -1.52
N LEU A 114 -27.25 4.97 -2.82
CA LEU A 114 -26.31 5.33 -3.89
C LEU A 114 -25.86 6.78 -3.78
N LEU A 115 -26.78 7.72 -3.54
CA LEU A 115 -26.43 9.14 -3.35
C LEU A 115 -25.47 9.32 -2.16
N LYS A 116 -25.77 8.69 -1.01
CA LYS A 116 -24.85 8.71 0.13
C LYS A 116 -23.46 8.14 -0.19
N ALA A 117 -23.40 7.06 -0.97
CA ALA A 117 -22.14 6.45 -1.39
C ALA A 117 -21.35 7.39 -2.31
N VAL A 118 -22.03 8.08 -3.24
CA VAL A 118 -21.42 9.10 -4.11
C VAL A 118 -20.88 10.26 -3.29
N ASP A 119 -21.64 10.76 -2.31
CA ASP A 119 -21.20 11.85 -1.45
C ASP A 119 -19.99 11.44 -0.61
N ALA A 120 -20.02 10.24 -0.02
CA ALA A 120 -18.88 9.69 0.71
C ALA A 120 -17.64 9.57 -0.19
N TRP A 121 -17.80 9.07 -1.42
CA TRP A 121 -16.71 8.96 -2.38
C TRP A 121 -16.12 10.33 -2.76
N ARG A 122 -16.97 11.36 -2.95
CA ARG A 122 -16.51 12.73 -3.19
C ARG A 122 -15.68 13.28 -2.03
N ILE A 123 -16.11 13.01 -0.79
CA ILE A 123 -15.38 13.41 0.42
C ILE A 123 -14.02 12.72 0.47
N THR A 124 -13.98 11.40 0.26
CA THR A 124 -12.71 10.65 0.27
C THR A 124 -11.76 11.11 -0.83
N MET A 125 -12.26 11.36 -2.04
CA MET A 125 -11.46 11.88 -3.15
C MET A 125 -10.90 13.27 -2.86
N SER A 126 -11.71 14.16 -2.26
CA SER A 126 -11.24 15.48 -1.83
C SER A 126 -10.13 15.38 -0.78
N GLN A 127 -10.32 14.51 0.22
CA GLN A 127 -9.30 14.26 1.26
C GLN A 127 -8.00 13.70 0.66
N GLN A 128 -8.09 12.72 -0.23
CA GLN A 128 -6.92 12.19 -0.95
C GLN A 128 -6.20 13.29 -1.74
N GLY A 129 -6.94 14.14 -2.44
CA GLY A 129 -6.38 15.29 -3.15
C GLY A 129 -5.68 16.29 -2.21
N GLN A 130 -6.23 16.52 -1.02
CA GLN A 130 -5.58 17.37 0.00
C GLN A 130 -4.30 16.73 0.56
N VAL A 131 -4.31 15.42 0.83
CA VAL A 131 -3.13 14.67 1.29
C VAL A 131 -2.02 14.73 0.23
N TYR A 132 -2.37 14.49 -1.04
CA TYR A 132 -1.41 14.55 -2.14
C TYR A 132 -0.78 15.95 -2.27
N LYS A 133 -1.58 17.02 -2.18
CA LYS A 133 -1.07 18.40 -2.18
C LYS A 133 -0.11 18.67 -1.03
N LYS A 134 -0.43 18.21 0.19
CA LYS A 134 0.44 18.35 1.36
C LYS A 134 1.76 17.58 1.20
N LEU A 135 1.71 16.36 0.67
CA LEU A 135 2.91 15.57 0.37
C LEU A 135 3.82 16.28 -0.63
N GLN A 136 3.26 16.76 -1.75
CA GLN A 136 4.03 17.53 -2.74
C GLN A 136 4.65 18.80 -2.14
N GLU A 137 3.93 19.50 -1.25
CA GLU A 137 4.47 20.68 -0.59
C GLU A 137 5.63 20.33 0.36
N GLN A 138 5.52 19.21 1.09
CA GLN A 138 6.61 18.71 1.94
C GLN A 138 7.84 18.30 1.13
N GLU A 139 7.66 17.61 0.00
CA GLU A 139 8.74 17.25 -0.91
C GLU A 139 9.46 18.50 -1.44
N LYS A 140 8.71 19.49 -1.90
CA LYS A 140 9.28 20.78 -2.35
C LYS A 140 10.03 21.50 -1.22
N LYS A 141 9.55 21.44 0.02
CA LYS A 141 10.27 21.99 1.20
C LYS A 141 11.57 21.23 1.44
N ARG A 142 11.54 19.90 1.45
CA ARG A 142 12.73 19.04 1.60
C ARG A 142 13.76 19.28 0.50
N GLU A 143 13.33 19.45 -0.75
CA GLU A 143 14.22 19.79 -1.86
C GLU A 143 14.86 21.16 -1.68
N ARG A 144 14.10 22.17 -1.27
CA ARG A 144 14.63 23.53 -0.99
C ARG A 144 15.63 23.51 0.16
N GLU A 145 15.31 22.81 1.25
CA GLU A 145 16.23 22.63 2.39
C GLU A 145 17.49 21.87 1.97
N GLY A 146 17.36 20.82 1.16
CA GLY A 146 18.48 20.08 0.60
C GLY A 146 19.38 20.94 -0.30
N LYS A 147 18.79 21.78 -1.17
CA LYS A 147 19.53 22.75 -2.00
C LYS A 147 20.25 23.78 -1.14
N LYS A 148 19.57 24.36 -0.15
CA LYS A 148 20.16 25.32 0.79
C LYS A 148 21.35 24.72 1.54
N LYS A 149 21.21 23.52 2.11
CA LYS A 149 22.32 22.80 2.77
C LYS A 149 23.49 22.53 1.82
N ARG A 150 23.22 22.16 0.56
CA ARG A 150 24.26 21.97 -0.45
C ARG A 150 25.00 23.26 -0.77
N GLU A 151 24.29 24.38 -0.87
CA GLU A 151 24.89 25.70 -1.08
C GLU A 151 25.74 26.13 0.12
N GLU A 152 25.24 25.98 1.34
CA GLU A 152 25.99 26.24 2.58
C GLU A 152 27.25 25.38 2.68
N ASN A 153 27.18 24.09 2.29
CA ASN A 153 28.37 23.24 2.25
C ASN A 153 29.36 23.70 1.17
N LYS A 154 28.88 24.13 0.00
CA LYS A 154 29.77 24.69 -1.05
C LYS A 154 30.47 25.96 -0.59
N THR A 155 29.78 26.86 0.13
CA THR A 155 30.41 28.08 0.66
C THR A 155 31.46 27.73 1.71
N LYS A 156 31.15 26.83 2.66
CA LYS A 156 32.11 26.34 3.65
C LYS A 156 33.35 25.71 3.00
N ILE A 157 33.17 24.87 1.98
CA ILE A 157 34.30 24.26 1.25
C ILE A 157 35.19 25.34 0.62
N LYS A 158 34.60 26.38 0.02
CA LYS A 158 35.36 27.51 -0.56
C LYS A 158 36.10 28.33 0.49
N GLU A 159 35.50 28.53 1.67
CA GLU A 159 36.16 29.23 2.77
C GLU A 159 37.34 28.41 3.32
N MET A 160 37.14 27.11 3.51
CA MET A 160 38.19 26.20 3.95
C MET A 160 39.31 26.08 2.92
N SER A 161 39.01 26.04 1.62
CA SER A 161 40.03 26.00 0.57
C SER A 161 40.89 27.27 0.57
N ARG A 162 40.28 28.45 0.71
CA ARG A 162 41.00 29.73 0.83
C ARG A 162 41.89 29.77 2.08
N LEU A 163 41.42 29.20 3.19
CA LEU A 163 42.21 29.12 4.42
C LEU A 163 43.41 28.17 4.23
N LEU A 164 43.20 27.02 3.60
CA LEU A 164 44.27 26.08 3.26
C LEU A 164 45.30 26.72 2.33
N GLU A 165 44.90 27.43 1.28
CA GLU A 165 45.81 28.17 0.38
C GLU A 165 46.67 29.19 1.16
N ARG A 166 46.10 29.89 2.13
CA ARG A 166 46.87 30.81 2.99
C ARG A 166 47.84 30.07 3.91
N LEU A 167 47.43 28.93 4.46
CA LEU A 167 48.28 28.11 5.31
C LEU A 167 49.42 27.45 4.53
N THR A 168 49.17 27.00 3.29
CA THR A 168 50.21 26.46 2.42
C THR A 168 51.21 27.56 2.07
N LEU A 169 50.75 28.74 1.63
CA LEU A 169 51.64 29.89 1.39
C LEU A 169 52.48 30.26 2.62
N LEU A 170 51.89 30.26 3.81
CA LEU A 170 52.60 30.54 5.05
C LEU A 170 53.60 29.43 5.42
N ARG A 171 53.27 28.16 5.18
CA ARG A 171 54.19 27.02 5.31
C ARG A 171 55.38 27.20 4.35
N ASP A 172 55.12 27.55 3.10
CA ASP A 172 56.13 27.70 2.07
C ASP A 172 57.08 28.87 2.39
N LEU A 173 56.54 30.02 2.81
CA LEU A 173 57.35 31.16 3.26
C LEU A 173 58.22 30.80 4.49
N ARG A 174 57.68 30.07 5.47
CA ARG A 174 58.46 29.60 6.62
C ARG A 174 59.54 28.61 6.21
N ARG A 175 59.25 27.73 5.26
CA ARG A 175 60.24 26.79 4.72
C ARG A 175 61.34 27.52 3.96
N GLN A 176 61.01 28.44 3.05
CA GLN A 176 61.98 29.29 2.36
C GLN A 176 62.87 30.07 3.35
N GLN A 177 62.32 30.59 4.44
CA GLN A 177 63.11 31.23 5.50
C GLN A 177 64.07 30.26 6.19
N LEU A 178 63.68 29.00 6.37
CA LEU A 178 64.51 27.97 7.00
C LEU A 178 65.56 27.43 6.01
N GLU A 179 65.23 27.29 4.72
CA GLU A 179 66.17 26.96 3.64
C GLU A 179 67.25 28.03 3.47
N ASN A 180 66.86 29.32 3.50
CA ASN A 180 67.81 30.44 3.50
C ASN A 180 68.74 30.44 4.72
N LYS A 181 68.36 29.75 5.82
CA LYS A 181 69.18 29.53 7.01
C LYS A 181 69.97 28.21 6.98
N GLY A 182 69.85 27.44 5.90
CA GLY A 182 70.55 26.16 5.71
C GLY A 182 69.80 24.90 6.17
N HIS A 183 68.52 24.99 6.54
CA HIS A 183 67.70 23.82 6.87
C HIS A 183 67.06 23.20 5.62
N PHE A 184 67.20 21.88 5.46
CA PHE A 184 66.75 21.15 4.27
C PHE A 184 65.47 20.32 4.56
N PHE A 185 64.45 20.39 3.69
CA PHE A 185 63.19 19.65 3.85
C PHE A 185 63.06 18.49 2.84
N PRO A 186 62.98 17.22 3.29
CA PRO A 186 62.95 16.05 2.40
C PRO A 186 61.65 15.81 1.62
N GLU A 187 60.53 16.38 2.09
CA GLU A 187 59.21 15.92 1.63
C GLU A 187 58.79 16.43 0.24
N GLU A 188 59.33 17.55 -0.25
CA GLU A 188 58.99 18.09 -1.57
C GLU A 188 60.09 19.06 -1.99
N GLY A 189 60.94 18.66 -2.95
CA GLY A 189 61.94 19.57 -3.52
C GLY A 189 63.32 18.99 -3.86
N ASN A 190 63.57 17.70 -3.67
CA ASN A 190 64.75 17.05 -4.28
C ASN A 190 64.29 15.96 -5.25
N ASP A 191 64.56 16.14 -6.54
CA ASP A 191 64.44 15.09 -7.57
C ASP A 191 65.10 13.78 -7.13
N PHE A 192 66.12 13.85 -6.27
CA PHE A 192 66.79 12.71 -5.66
C PHE A 192 65.87 11.87 -4.75
N PHE A 193 65.13 12.48 -3.81
CA PHE A 193 64.25 11.73 -2.90
C PHE A 193 63.03 11.16 -3.61
N ASN A 194 62.49 11.88 -4.60
CA ASN A 194 61.43 11.36 -5.47
C ASN A 194 61.94 10.16 -6.29
N LYS A 195 63.19 10.18 -6.77
CA LYS A 195 63.82 9.02 -7.43
C LYS A 195 64.04 7.85 -6.47
N VAL A 196 64.47 8.09 -5.23
CA VAL A 196 64.64 7.03 -4.21
C VAL A 196 63.30 6.40 -3.84
N LYS A 197 62.23 7.20 -3.69
CA LYS A 197 60.89 6.70 -3.41
C LYS A 197 60.29 5.94 -4.59
N ALA A 198 60.46 6.46 -5.81
CA ALA A 198 60.04 5.77 -7.04
C ALA A 198 60.83 4.46 -7.25
N TRP A 199 62.11 4.42 -6.87
CA TRP A 199 62.91 3.19 -6.88
C TRP A 199 62.37 2.18 -5.88
N HIS A 200 62.10 2.59 -4.64
CA HIS A 200 61.49 1.72 -3.62
C HIS A 200 60.16 1.11 -4.07
N VAL A 201 59.26 1.92 -4.65
CA VAL A 201 57.99 1.43 -5.21
C VAL A 201 58.23 0.48 -6.39
N ALA A 202 59.20 0.76 -7.26
CA ALA A 202 59.53 -0.11 -8.40
C ALA A 202 60.23 -1.42 -7.99
N THR A 203 60.94 -1.45 -6.85
CA THR A 203 61.46 -2.70 -6.25
C THR A 203 60.37 -3.46 -5.51
N GLU A 204 59.44 -2.79 -4.82
CA GLU A 204 58.28 -3.45 -4.20
C GLU A 204 57.35 -4.08 -5.25
N GLU A 205 57.19 -3.47 -6.43
CA GLU A 205 56.45 -4.10 -7.54
C GLU A 205 57.21 -5.27 -8.20
N LYS A 206 58.54 -5.32 -8.09
CA LYS A 206 59.37 -6.43 -8.60
C LYS A 206 59.54 -7.57 -7.60
N ASP A 207 59.48 -7.29 -6.31
CA ASP A 207 59.51 -8.28 -5.23
C ASP A 207 58.09 -8.66 -4.73
N GLY A 208 57.06 -7.95 -5.17
CA GLY A 208 55.65 -8.18 -4.85
C GLY A 208 54.96 -9.26 -5.70
N THR A 209 55.66 -9.91 -6.63
CA THR A 209 55.10 -11.02 -7.43
C THR A 209 55.24 -12.40 -6.79
N GLU A 210 55.82 -12.52 -5.58
CA GLU A 210 55.94 -13.80 -4.87
C GLU A 210 55.39 -13.80 -3.42
N GLN A 211 54.63 -12.77 -3.01
CA GLN A 211 54.00 -12.74 -1.67
C GLN A 211 52.50 -12.37 -1.69
N GLU A 212 51.79 -12.69 -2.76
CA GLU A 212 50.33 -12.80 -2.72
C GLU A 212 49.93 -14.28 -2.79
N GLU A 213 50.17 -15.03 -1.70
CA GLU A 213 49.43 -16.28 -1.39
C GLU A 213 49.98 -16.86 -0.08
N THR A 214 49.39 -16.47 1.06
CA THR A 214 49.21 -17.30 2.28
C THR A 214 48.53 -16.49 3.38
N THR A 215 47.32 -16.01 3.12
CA THR A 215 46.35 -15.76 4.20
C THR A 215 45.78 -17.10 4.65
N THR A 216 46.63 -17.94 5.26
CA THR A 216 46.18 -19.02 6.14
C THR A 216 46.51 -18.61 7.56
N ASN A 217 45.52 -18.76 8.45
CA ASN A 217 45.62 -18.59 9.90
C ASN A 217 46.87 -19.29 10.45
N THR A 218 48.00 -18.60 10.43
CA THR A 218 49.27 -19.09 10.95
C THR A 218 49.44 -18.46 12.32
N SER A 219 49.26 -19.27 13.34
CA SER A 219 49.56 -18.92 14.73
C SER A 219 50.95 -18.26 14.80
N LEU A 220 51.03 -17.07 15.41
CA LEU A 220 52.31 -16.37 15.64
C LEU A 220 53.25 -17.32 16.39
N TYR A 221 54.42 -17.58 15.83
CA TYR A 221 55.46 -18.34 16.51
C TYR A 221 56.06 -17.45 17.59
N ILE A 222 55.89 -17.84 18.84
CA ILE A 222 56.43 -17.16 20.01
C ILE A 222 57.74 -17.85 20.36
N HIS A 223 58.84 -17.10 20.39
CA HIS A 223 60.14 -17.67 20.73
C HIS A 223 60.15 -18.13 22.21
N PRO A 224 60.70 -19.32 22.55
CA PRO A 224 60.64 -19.88 23.91
C PRO A 224 61.20 -18.96 25.01
N ASP A 225 62.25 -18.20 24.69
CA ASP A 225 62.92 -17.27 25.62
C ASP A 225 62.40 -15.82 25.53
N ASP A 226 61.30 -15.59 24.81
CA ASP A 226 60.76 -14.25 24.62
C ASP A 226 59.79 -13.83 25.72
N HIS A 227 60.29 -12.96 26.60
CA HIS A 227 59.51 -12.32 27.66
C HIS A 227 58.75 -11.06 27.19
N TRP A 228 58.89 -10.65 25.93
CA TRP A 228 58.38 -9.39 25.39
C TRP A 228 57.04 -9.53 24.66
N ASN A 229 56.56 -10.75 24.42
CA ASN A 229 55.28 -11.05 23.77
C ASN A 229 54.03 -10.49 24.51
N VAL A 230 54.18 -9.96 25.72
CA VAL A 230 53.10 -9.31 26.48
C VAL A 230 53.00 -7.81 26.18
N LEU A 231 54.09 -7.18 25.72
CA LEU A 231 54.06 -5.80 25.25
C LEU A 231 53.32 -5.82 23.91
N GLY A 232 52.30 -4.98 23.73
CA GLY A 232 51.49 -4.91 22.51
C GLY A 232 52.27 -4.42 21.29
N LEU A 233 53.34 -5.12 20.93
CA LEU A 233 54.12 -4.94 19.73
C LEU A 233 53.24 -5.27 18.54
N ASP A 234 53.43 -4.50 17.48
CA ASP A 234 52.77 -4.76 16.21
C ASP A 234 53.14 -6.16 15.70
N ASN A 235 52.12 -6.95 15.36
CA ASN A 235 52.27 -8.34 14.94
C ASN A 235 53.19 -8.47 13.72
N MET A 236 53.15 -7.51 12.79
CA MET A 236 54.01 -7.53 11.59
C MET A 236 55.48 -7.30 11.94
N SER A 237 55.73 -6.40 12.90
CA SER A 237 57.08 -6.16 13.41
C SER A 237 57.62 -7.38 14.16
N TYR A 238 56.76 -8.06 14.93
CA TYR A 238 57.12 -9.27 15.68
C TYR A 238 57.40 -10.47 14.77
N THR A 239 56.61 -10.67 13.71
CA THR A 239 56.85 -11.73 12.72
C THR A 239 58.15 -11.49 11.98
N TYR A 240 58.45 -10.25 11.59
CA TYR A 240 59.72 -9.91 10.94
C TYR A 240 60.93 -10.19 11.84
N TRP A 241 60.84 -9.91 13.15
CA TRP A 241 61.92 -10.21 14.08
C TRP A 241 62.10 -11.72 14.30
N SER A 242 61.00 -12.46 14.48
CA SER A 242 61.03 -13.90 14.76
C SER A 242 61.28 -14.79 13.53
N GLN A 243 61.19 -14.25 12.31
CA GLN A 243 61.33 -15.02 11.06
C GLN A 243 62.64 -15.80 10.93
N GLY A 244 63.75 -15.25 11.49
CA GLY A 244 65.06 -15.88 11.44
C GLY A 244 65.15 -17.18 12.25
N PHE A 245 64.30 -17.32 13.28
CA PHE A 245 64.26 -18.53 14.11
C PHE A 245 63.38 -19.63 13.52
N GLN A 246 62.43 -19.26 12.66
CA GLN A 246 61.47 -20.18 12.06
C GLN A 246 61.99 -20.83 10.77
N ASN A 247 62.82 -20.11 10.00
CA ASN A 247 63.31 -20.58 8.72
C ASN A 247 64.78 -20.18 8.49
N THR A 248 65.63 -21.17 8.24
CA THR A 248 67.06 -20.99 7.95
C THR A 248 67.33 -20.14 6.71
N GLU A 249 66.44 -20.19 5.70
CA GLU A 249 66.54 -19.34 4.52
C GLU A 249 66.17 -17.88 4.82
N ALA A 250 65.19 -17.66 5.72
CA ALA A 250 64.86 -16.32 6.19
C ALA A 250 66.03 -15.73 7.01
N LEU A 251 66.66 -16.54 7.87
CA LEU A 251 67.88 -16.14 8.60
C LEU A 251 69.01 -15.76 7.65
N ARG A 252 69.25 -16.58 6.60
CA ARG A 252 70.27 -16.30 5.57
C ARG A 252 69.98 -14.99 4.84
N ARG A 253 68.72 -14.69 4.51
CA ARG A 253 68.32 -13.41 3.88
C ARG A 253 68.57 -12.22 4.80
N VAL A 254 68.10 -12.28 6.04
CA VAL A 254 68.32 -11.21 7.04
C VAL A 254 69.81 -10.98 7.22
N ARG A 255 70.62 -12.05 7.37
CA ARG A 255 72.06 -11.92 7.53
C ARG A 255 72.74 -11.27 6.32
N LYS A 256 72.39 -11.68 5.09
CA LYS A 256 72.89 -11.05 3.86
C LYS A 256 72.54 -9.57 3.78
N LEU A 257 71.34 -9.19 4.24
CA LEU A 257 70.91 -7.80 4.32
C LEU A 257 71.80 -6.99 5.29
N TRP A 258 72.09 -7.55 6.47
CA TRP A 258 72.99 -6.93 7.44
C TRP A 258 74.44 -6.86 6.96
N ASP A 259 74.95 -7.88 6.28
CA ASP A 259 76.30 -7.88 5.70
C ASP A 259 76.47 -6.73 4.70
N HIS A 260 75.41 -6.35 3.97
CA HIS A 260 75.43 -5.20 3.06
C HIS A 260 75.56 -3.84 3.80
N TYR A 261 74.98 -3.72 5.00
CA TYR A 261 75.07 -2.49 5.79
C TYR A 261 76.38 -2.36 6.58
N ILE A 262 77.03 -3.48 6.91
CA ILE A 262 78.24 -3.50 7.74
C ILE A 262 79.52 -3.41 6.88
N SER A 263 79.50 -3.93 5.64
CA SER A 263 80.63 -3.82 4.72
C SER A 263 80.36 -2.76 3.65
N GLU A 264 81.06 -1.63 3.74
CA GLU A 264 80.99 -0.52 2.76
C GLU A 264 81.66 -0.84 1.40
N GLU A 265 82.36 -1.98 1.27
CA GLU A 265 83.15 -2.32 0.07
C GLU A 265 82.49 -3.39 -0.81
N GLU A 266 82.33 -3.08 -2.11
CA GLU A 266 81.71 -3.91 -3.17
C GLU A 266 82.37 -5.29 -3.40
N THR A 267 83.44 -5.63 -2.69
CA THR A 267 84.09 -6.94 -2.74
C THR A 267 83.48 -7.99 -1.80
N ALA A 268 82.60 -7.61 -0.88
CA ALA A 268 81.95 -8.51 0.08
C ALA A 268 80.73 -9.26 -0.50
N ARG A 269 80.69 -9.54 -1.82
CA ARG A 269 79.54 -10.24 -2.43
C ARG A 269 79.34 -11.68 -1.97
N GLU A 270 80.29 -12.27 -1.25
CA GLU A 270 80.13 -13.56 -0.59
C GLU A 270 80.96 -13.60 0.70
N ALA A 271 80.45 -13.00 1.78
CA ALA A 271 80.93 -13.35 3.11
C ALA A 271 80.58 -14.82 3.39
N LYS A 272 81.47 -15.73 2.99
CA LYS A 272 81.34 -17.17 3.24
C LYS A 272 81.35 -17.37 4.74
N ILE A 273 80.24 -17.89 5.28
CA ILE A 273 80.19 -18.42 6.64
C ILE A 273 81.41 -19.33 6.81
N PRO A 274 82.29 -19.09 7.79
CA PRO A 274 83.46 -19.92 7.99
C PRO A 274 83.01 -21.39 8.12
N PRO A 275 83.63 -22.32 7.39
CA PRO A 275 83.22 -23.74 7.38
C PRO A 275 83.52 -24.45 8.72
N TYR A 276 84.16 -23.76 9.66
CA TYR A 276 84.47 -24.25 10.99
C TYR A 276 83.99 -23.24 12.03
N TRP A 277 83.73 -23.74 13.24
CA TRP A 277 83.36 -22.91 14.38
C TRP A 277 84.46 -21.90 14.67
N VAL A 278 84.11 -20.61 14.64
CA VAL A 278 85.04 -19.54 15.05
C VAL A 278 84.92 -19.41 16.55
N GLU A 279 86.00 -19.75 17.26
CA GLU A 279 86.06 -19.57 18.70
C GLU A 279 85.98 -18.06 19.02
N PRO A 280 85.06 -17.64 19.91
CA PRO A 280 84.94 -16.22 20.24
C PRO A 280 86.24 -15.72 20.87
N SER A 281 86.59 -14.47 20.59
CA SER A 281 87.72 -13.84 21.26
C SER A 281 87.48 -13.82 22.79
N PRO A 282 88.53 -14.02 23.61
CA PRO A 282 88.38 -13.96 25.05
C PRO A 282 87.81 -12.59 25.45
N PRO A 283 86.95 -12.56 26.48
CA PRO A 283 86.26 -11.34 26.87
C PRO A 283 87.26 -10.21 27.15
N ALA A 284 87.00 -9.03 26.57
CA ALA A 284 87.90 -7.89 26.61
C ALA A 284 88.21 -7.37 28.04
N ASN A 285 87.42 -7.79 29.05
CA ASN A 285 87.62 -7.46 30.46
C ASN A 285 87.10 -8.60 31.37
N TRP A 286 87.79 -8.86 32.48
CA TRP A 286 87.45 -9.88 33.48
C TRP A 286 86.03 -9.71 34.07
N VAL A 287 85.54 -8.47 34.19
CA VAL A 287 84.18 -8.20 34.68
C VAL A 287 83.13 -8.82 33.75
N TRP A 288 83.32 -8.70 32.43
CA TRP A 288 82.43 -9.32 31.44
C TRP A 288 82.55 -10.85 31.43
N ALA A 289 83.74 -11.38 31.68
CA ALA A 289 83.96 -12.81 31.81
C ALA A 289 83.15 -13.41 32.96
N SER A 290 83.06 -12.70 34.10
CA SER A 290 82.33 -13.17 35.28
C SER A 290 80.80 -13.31 35.06
N CYS A 291 80.24 -12.57 34.10
CA CYS A 291 78.81 -12.64 33.77
C CYS A 291 78.44 -13.79 32.83
N LEU A 292 79.42 -14.41 32.15
CA LEU A 292 79.19 -15.51 31.21
C LEU A 292 79.30 -16.90 31.88
N VAL A 293 79.84 -16.96 33.10
CA VAL A 293 79.83 -18.16 33.93
C VAL A 293 78.53 -18.16 34.73
N GLN A 294 77.43 -18.53 34.08
CA GLN A 294 76.29 -19.09 34.80
C GLN A 294 76.33 -20.60 34.58
N ASP A 295 76.58 -21.29 35.70
CA ASP A 295 76.66 -22.73 35.81
C ASP A 295 75.41 -23.41 35.22
N SER A 296 75.63 -24.51 34.51
CA SER A 296 74.61 -25.53 34.22
C SER A 296 73.92 -26.03 35.48
#